data_AF-A0A428E8R9-F1
#
_entry.id   AF-A0A428E8R9-F1
#
_cell.length_a   1.000
_cell.length_b   1.000
_cell.length_c   1.000
_cell.angle_alpha   90.00
_cell.angle_beta   90.00
_cell.angle_gamma   90.00
#
_symmetry.space_group_name_H-M   'P 1'
#
loop_
_entity.id
_entity.type
_entity.pdbx_description
1 polymer ?
#
loop_
_entity_poly.entity_id
_entity_poly.type
_entity_poly.pdbx_seq_one_letter_code
_entity_poly.pdbx_strand_id
1 'polypeptide(L)'
;MVFYLWMFPLLFIFHDMEEIIGLVPWIHLNETLLAQKAPAILKIHKGITTEGFALAVFEEFILVLSITLLAYLTQSRALELVWLGGFVAFALHLLLHIGQSILLRKYIPALITSILCFPVSAYLITDIVHLWQVSTSEFFLFSLVSSGIVVINLLFALWLGKKYSAWLAHNH
;
A
#
# COMPACT_ATOMS: atom_id res chain seq x y z
N MET A 1 -11.67 -20.00 -1.54
CA MET A 1 -12.23 -18.64 -1.73
C MET A 1 -11.98 -17.75 -0.53
N VAL A 2 -12.54 -18.07 0.64
CA VAL A 2 -12.45 -17.24 1.86
C VAL A 2 -11.00 -16.95 2.27
N PHE A 3 -10.16 -17.98 2.36
CA PHE A 3 -8.74 -17.82 2.71
C PHE A 3 -8.03 -16.75 1.85
N TYR A 4 -8.15 -16.83 0.52
CA TYR A 4 -7.49 -15.90 -0.40
C TYR A 4 -7.93 -14.45 -0.22
N LEU A 5 -9.24 -14.21 -0.10
CA LEU A 5 -9.78 -12.86 0.04
C LEU A 5 -9.26 -12.16 1.31
N TRP A 6 -9.09 -12.91 2.40
CA TRP A 6 -8.60 -12.33 3.66
C TRP A 6 -7.08 -12.18 3.72
N MET A 7 -6.31 -12.81 2.82
CA MET A 7 -4.85 -12.65 2.82
C MET A 7 -4.42 -11.23 2.43
N PHE A 8 -5.12 -10.56 1.52
CA PHE A 8 -4.76 -9.20 1.13
C PHE A 8 -4.80 -8.21 2.33
N PRO A 9 -5.93 -8.02 3.05
CA PRO A 9 -5.94 -7.10 4.19
C PRO A 9 -4.95 -7.51 5.30
N LEU A 10 -4.72 -8.81 5.51
CA LEU A 10 -3.76 -9.28 6.51
C LEU A 10 -2.31 -8.97 6.13
N LEU A 11 -1.92 -9.19 4.87
CA LEU A 11 -0.58 -8.85 4.38
C LEU A 11 -0.36 -7.34 4.33
N PHE A 12 -1.40 -6.58 3.96
CA PHE A 12 -1.39 -5.12 3.96
C PHE A 12 -1.06 -4.60 5.36
N ILE A 13 -1.90 -4.89 6.37
CA ILE A 13 -1.67 -4.31 7.70
C ILE A 13 -0.37 -4.79 8.34
N PHE A 14 0.05 -6.03 8.06
CA PHE A 14 1.33 -6.54 8.55
C PHE A 14 2.53 -5.78 7.98
N HIS A 15 2.49 -5.44 6.68
CA HIS A 15 3.52 -4.62 6.04
C HIS A 15 3.49 -3.18 6.55
N ASP A 16 2.34 -2.53 6.46
CA ASP A 16 2.18 -1.12 6.77
C ASP A 16 2.41 -0.80 8.26
N MET A 17 2.30 -1.79 9.15
CA MET A 17 2.75 -1.63 10.54
C MET A 17 4.24 -1.27 10.65
N GLU A 18 5.12 -1.84 9.82
CA GLU A 18 6.53 -1.47 9.78
C GLU A 18 6.69 -0.01 9.32
N GLU A 19 5.89 0.41 8.33
CA GLU A 19 5.90 1.78 7.83
C GLU A 19 5.43 2.78 8.88
N ILE A 20 4.29 2.51 9.55
CA ILE A 20 3.75 3.36 10.60
C ILE A 20 4.80 3.59 11.70
N ILE A 21 5.48 2.53 12.12
CA ILE A 21 6.47 2.60 13.21
C ILE A 21 7.70 3.43 12.80
N GLY A 22 8.18 3.28 11.57
CA GLY A 22 9.52 3.75 11.22
C GLY A 22 9.62 4.84 10.15
N LEU A 23 8.66 4.95 9.23
CA LEU A 23 8.85 5.71 8.00
C LEU A 23 9.02 7.21 8.27
N VAL A 24 8.13 7.82 9.06
CA VAL A 24 8.16 9.26 9.34
C VAL A 24 9.45 9.68 10.07
N PRO A 25 9.84 9.04 11.20
CA PRO A 25 11.13 9.33 11.84
C PRO A 25 12.32 9.12 10.90
N TRP A 26 12.28 8.07 10.08
CA TRP A 26 13.36 7.78 9.15
C TRP A 26 13.49 8.85 8.07
N ILE A 27 12.38 9.37 7.53
CA ILE A 27 12.39 10.47 6.55
C ILE A 27 13.06 11.71 7.16
N HIS A 28 12.71 12.08 8.39
CA HIS A 28 13.32 13.23 9.09
C HIS A 28 14.83 13.05 9.33
N LEU A 29 15.27 11.85 9.69
CA LEU A 29 16.69 11.56 9.88
C LEU A 29 17.49 11.50 8.56
N ASN A 30 16.81 11.41 7.41
CA ASN A 30 17.41 11.22 6.10
C ASN A 30 17.06 12.33 5.09
N GLU A 31 16.59 13.49 5.54
CA GLU A 31 16.11 14.56 4.64
C GLU A 31 17.16 14.99 3.61
N THR A 32 18.43 15.12 4.02
CA THR A 32 19.54 15.51 3.13
C THR A 32 19.77 14.49 2.02
N LEU A 33 19.74 13.19 2.35
CA LEU A 33 19.85 12.09 1.41
C LEU A 33 18.66 12.08 0.44
N LEU A 34 17.45 12.23 0.96
CA LEU A 34 16.23 12.21 0.17
C LEU A 34 16.13 13.43 -0.75
N ALA A 35 16.56 14.61 -0.32
CA ALA A 35 16.60 15.81 -1.17
C ALA A 35 17.50 15.59 -2.41
N GLN A 36 18.58 14.82 -2.28
CA GLN A 36 19.50 14.54 -3.39
C GLN A 36 19.03 13.38 -4.29
N LYS A 37 18.54 12.28 -3.69
CA LYS A 37 18.27 11.03 -4.43
C LYS A 37 16.80 10.74 -4.70
N ALA A 38 15.89 11.25 -3.88
CA ALA A 38 14.46 10.96 -3.95
C ALA A 38 13.60 12.17 -3.51
N PRO A 39 13.74 13.35 -4.15
CA PRO A 39 13.09 14.58 -3.70
C PRO A 39 11.55 14.48 -3.77
N ALA A 40 11.01 13.64 -4.64
CA ALA A 40 9.57 13.37 -4.71
C ALA A 40 9.04 12.71 -3.44
N ILE A 41 9.74 11.71 -2.90
CA ILE A 41 9.35 11.02 -1.65
C ILE A 41 9.35 12.03 -0.49
N LEU A 42 10.42 12.82 -0.39
CA LEU A 42 10.51 13.87 0.63
C LEU A 42 9.35 14.87 0.51
N LYS A 43 9.04 15.34 -0.69
CA LYS A 43 7.93 16.29 -0.93
C LYS A 43 6.57 15.71 -0.55
N ILE A 44 6.34 14.43 -0.86
CA ILE A 44 5.07 13.77 -0.58
C ILE A 44 4.85 13.62 0.93
N HIS A 45 5.89 13.34 1.72
CA HIS A 45 5.76 13.11 3.16
C HIS A 45 6.07 14.34 4.01
N LYS A 46 6.56 15.44 3.42
CA LYS A 46 6.90 16.66 4.17
C LYS A 46 5.70 17.18 4.96
N GLY A 47 5.93 17.40 6.26
CA GLY A 47 4.94 17.96 7.18
C GLY A 47 3.89 16.97 7.69
N ILE A 48 4.04 15.67 7.42
CA ILE A 48 3.21 14.63 8.04
C ILE A 48 3.84 14.18 9.36
N THR A 49 3.02 14.00 10.40
CA THR A 49 3.45 13.34 11.65
C THR A 49 3.20 11.84 11.58
N THR A 50 3.68 11.09 12.57
CA THR A 50 3.47 9.63 12.64
C THR A 50 1.98 9.31 12.78
N GLU A 51 1.24 10.09 13.56
CA GLU A 51 -0.22 9.95 13.74
C GLU A 51 -0.97 10.31 12.46
N GLY A 52 -0.54 11.35 11.73
CA GLY A 52 -1.08 11.69 10.43
C GLY A 52 -0.84 10.60 9.38
N PHE A 53 0.34 9.99 9.39
CA PHE A 53 0.64 8.86 8.51
C PHE A 53 -0.16 7.62 8.89
N ALA A 54 -0.29 7.31 10.18
CA ALA A 54 -1.13 6.21 10.67
C ALA A 54 -2.61 6.39 10.27
N LEU A 55 -3.11 7.63 10.28
CA LEU A 55 -4.47 7.93 9.79
C LEU A 55 -4.61 7.66 8.28
N ALA A 56 -3.59 7.97 7.48
CA ALA A 56 -3.59 7.68 6.06
C ALA A 56 -3.64 6.16 5.81
N VAL A 57 -2.75 5.40 6.44
CA VAL A 57 -2.73 3.92 6.35
C VAL A 57 -4.06 3.31 6.83
N PHE A 58 -4.65 3.86 7.90
CA PHE A 58 -5.93 3.38 8.41
C PHE A 58 -7.08 3.58 7.42
N GLU A 59 -7.09 4.70 6.68
CA GLU A 59 -8.07 4.95 5.62
C GLU A 59 -7.92 3.95 4.48
N GLU A 60 -6.69 3.72 4.00
CA GLU A 60 -6.40 2.72 2.96
C GLU A 60 -6.81 1.31 3.42
N PHE A 61 -6.56 0.97 4.68
CA PHE A 61 -6.96 -0.31 5.25
C PHE A 61 -8.49 -0.48 5.28
N ILE A 62 -9.25 0.57 5.62
CA ILE A 62 -10.72 0.54 5.56
C ILE A 62 -11.18 0.28 4.12
N LEU A 63 -10.56 0.91 3.12
CA LEU A 63 -10.90 0.68 1.72
C LEU A 63 -10.65 -0.78 1.33
N VAL A 64 -9.46 -1.32 1.65
CA VAL A 64 -9.08 -2.72 1.38
C VAL A 64 -10.04 -3.70 2.06
N LEU A 65 -10.40 -3.47 3.33
CA LEU A 65 -11.38 -4.28 4.04
C LEU A 65 -12.76 -4.20 3.41
N SER A 66 -13.19 -3.00 3.02
CA SER A 66 -14.51 -2.78 2.42
C SER A 66 -14.64 -3.52 1.10
N ILE A 67 -13.64 -3.43 0.22
CA ILE A 67 -13.67 -4.15 -1.05
C ILE A 67 -13.54 -5.67 -0.86
N THR A 68 -12.76 -6.12 0.12
CA THR A 68 -12.69 -7.53 0.51
C THR A 68 -14.05 -8.05 0.96
N LEU A 69 -14.74 -7.31 1.84
CA LEU A 69 -16.05 -7.67 2.33
C LEU A 69 -17.10 -7.67 1.22
N LEU A 70 -17.09 -6.66 0.34
CA LEU A 70 -18.00 -6.59 -0.80
C LEU A 70 -17.77 -7.74 -1.79
N ALA A 71 -16.52 -8.07 -2.12
CA ALA A 71 -16.19 -9.23 -2.94
C ALA A 71 -16.70 -10.53 -2.29
N TYR A 72 -16.50 -10.68 -0.98
CA TYR A 72 -16.98 -11.83 -0.21
C TYR A 72 -18.51 -11.94 -0.18
N LEU A 73 -19.23 -10.85 0.08
CA LEU A 73 -20.69 -10.88 0.23
C LEU A 73 -21.42 -11.03 -1.12
N THR A 74 -20.93 -10.35 -2.15
CA THR A 74 -21.61 -10.31 -3.45
C THR A 74 -21.18 -11.42 -4.40
N GLN A 75 -19.98 -12.00 -4.21
CA GLN A 75 -19.38 -12.97 -5.13
C GLN A 75 -19.40 -12.48 -6.59
N SER A 76 -19.28 -11.15 -6.77
CA SER A 76 -19.32 -10.50 -8.08
C SER A 76 -17.97 -10.58 -8.74
N ARG A 77 -17.91 -11.14 -9.95
CA ARG A 77 -16.69 -11.20 -10.77
C ARG A 77 -16.00 -9.85 -10.89
N ALA A 78 -16.77 -8.78 -11.08
CA ALA A 78 -16.20 -7.44 -11.19
C ALA A 78 -15.49 -7.02 -9.88
N LEU A 79 -16.11 -7.24 -8.72
CA LEU A 79 -15.52 -6.89 -7.43
C LEU A 79 -14.33 -7.77 -7.07
N GLU A 80 -14.37 -9.06 -7.42
CA GLU A 80 -13.23 -9.97 -7.29
C GLU A 80 -12.03 -9.51 -8.13
N LEU A 81 -12.27 -9.09 -9.37
CA LEU A 81 -11.21 -8.59 -10.26
C LEU A 81 -10.67 -7.24 -9.80
N VAL A 82 -11.52 -6.32 -9.31
CA VAL A 82 -11.04 -5.06 -8.71
C VAL A 82 -10.20 -5.35 -7.47
N TRP A 83 -10.64 -6.27 -6.60
CA TRP A 83 -9.89 -6.73 -5.43
C TRP A 83 -8.53 -7.33 -5.84
N LEU A 84 -8.50 -8.21 -6.85
CA LEU A 84 -7.27 -8.82 -7.36
C LEU A 84 -6.32 -7.74 -7.91
N GLY A 85 -6.84 -6.79 -8.68
CA GLY A 85 -6.06 -5.66 -9.17
C GLY A 85 -5.49 -4.79 -8.03
N GLY A 86 -6.24 -4.62 -6.94
CA GLY A 86 -5.75 -3.96 -5.72
C GLY A 86 -4.64 -4.75 -5.05
N PHE A 87 -4.75 -6.08 -4.99
CA PHE A 87 -3.71 -6.93 -4.43
C PHE A 87 -2.43 -6.93 -5.29
N VAL A 88 -2.57 -6.82 -6.61
CA VAL A 88 -1.44 -6.58 -7.53
C VAL A 88 -0.79 -5.22 -7.26
N ALA A 89 -1.59 -4.16 -7.08
CA ALA A 89 -1.07 -2.84 -6.73
C ALA A 89 -0.28 -2.86 -5.41
N PHE A 90 -0.77 -3.60 -4.40
CA PHE A 90 -0.04 -3.83 -3.16
C PHE A 90 1.28 -4.58 -3.39
N ALA A 91 1.29 -5.67 -4.17
CA ALA A 91 2.54 -6.38 -4.49
C ALA A 91 3.57 -5.49 -5.22
N LEU A 92 3.11 -4.61 -6.11
CA LEU A 92 3.96 -3.61 -6.76
C LEU A 92 4.49 -2.59 -5.76
N HIS A 93 3.68 -2.15 -4.79
CA HIS A 93 4.11 -1.27 -3.71
C HIS A 93 5.23 -1.90 -2.86
N LEU A 94 5.15 -3.19 -2.52
CA LEU A 94 6.26 -3.90 -1.84
C LEU A 94 7.56 -3.85 -2.67
N LEU A 95 7.46 -4.05 -3.99
CA LEU A 95 8.61 -3.92 -4.89
C LEU A 95 9.17 -2.50 -4.94
N LEU A 96 8.31 -1.48 -4.83
CA LEU A 96 8.75 -0.09 -4.76
C LEU A 96 9.63 0.12 -3.51
N HIS A 97 9.26 -0.39 -2.34
CA HIS A 97 10.09 -0.27 -1.13
C HIS A 97 11.43 -1.00 -1.25
N ILE A 98 11.44 -2.20 -1.83
CA ILE A 98 12.67 -2.92 -2.13
C ILE A 98 13.55 -2.10 -3.08
N GLY A 99 12.98 -1.57 -4.16
CA GLY A 99 13.68 -0.72 -5.13
C GLY A 99 14.22 0.58 -4.52
N GLN A 100 13.44 1.23 -3.66
CA GLN A 100 13.86 2.43 -2.92
C GLN A 100 15.07 2.14 -2.03
N SER A 101 15.04 1.01 -1.29
CA SER A 101 16.17 0.60 -0.45
C SER A 101 17.45 0.36 -1.26
N ILE A 102 17.34 -0.30 -2.42
CA ILE A 102 18.47 -0.53 -3.34
C ILE A 102 19.01 0.80 -3.88
N LEU A 103 18.13 1.71 -4.33
CA LEU A 103 18.50 3.01 -4.88
C LEU A 103 19.21 3.89 -3.83
N LEU A 104 18.68 3.92 -2.62
CA LEU A 104 19.23 4.70 -1.52
C LEU A 104 20.46 4.03 -0.89
N ARG A 105 20.66 2.72 -1.15
CA ARG A 105 21.66 1.86 -0.53
C ARG A 105 21.57 1.89 1.00
N LYS A 106 20.34 1.92 1.50
CA LYS A 106 20.04 2.09 2.93
C LYS A 106 18.75 1.36 3.26
N TYR A 107 18.70 0.78 4.45
CA TYR A 107 17.46 0.24 5.00
C TYR A 107 16.41 1.35 5.12
N ILE A 108 15.20 1.06 4.66
CA ILE A 108 14.00 1.89 4.80
C ILE A 108 13.00 1.08 5.62
N PRO A 109 12.36 1.66 6.65
CA PRO A 109 11.23 1.02 7.34
C PRO A 109 10.12 0.73 6.33
N ALA A 110 9.93 -0.56 6.04
CA ALA A 110 9.10 -1.20 5.02
C ALA A 110 9.84 -2.44 4.46
N LEU A 111 11.18 -2.40 4.44
CA LEU A 111 11.98 -3.33 3.65
C LEU A 111 11.87 -4.78 4.11
N ILE A 112 11.90 -5.03 5.42
CA ILE A 112 11.92 -6.40 5.94
C ILE A 112 10.59 -7.07 5.60
N THR A 113 9.48 -6.42 5.94
CA THR A 113 8.16 -6.94 5.61
C THR A 113 7.90 -6.97 4.11
N SER A 114 8.44 -6.04 3.30
CA SER A 114 8.35 -6.16 1.84
C SER A 114 9.03 -7.41 1.30
N ILE A 115 10.24 -7.74 1.78
CA ILE A 115 10.96 -8.95 1.36
C ILE A 115 10.20 -10.22 1.74
N LEU A 116 9.51 -10.22 2.88
CA LEU A 116 8.72 -11.36 3.36
C LEU A 116 7.36 -11.46 2.63
N CYS A 117 6.65 -10.35 2.50
CA CYS A 117 5.30 -10.31 1.94
C CYS A 117 5.30 -10.47 0.42
N PHE A 118 6.31 -9.96 -0.30
CA PHE A 118 6.28 -9.98 -1.77
C PHE A 118 6.24 -11.40 -2.35
N PRO A 119 7.10 -12.37 -1.94
CA PRO A 119 7.01 -13.74 -2.44
C PRO A 119 5.66 -14.40 -2.15
N VAL A 120 5.10 -14.14 -0.96
CA VAL A 120 3.79 -14.67 -0.55
C VAL A 120 2.68 -14.08 -1.42
N SER A 121 2.65 -12.75 -1.59
CA SER A 121 1.69 -12.07 -2.44
C SER A 121 1.79 -12.53 -3.90
N ALA A 122 3.00 -12.64 -4.45
CA ALA A 122 3.22 -13.10 -5.82
C ALA A 122 2.68 -14.53 -6.02
N TYR A 123 2.99 -15.44 -5.09
CA TYR A 123 2.48 -16.80 -5.12
C TYR A 123 0.94 -16.83 -5.08
N LEU A 124 0.33 -16.09 -4.14
CA LEU A 124 -1.13 -16.04 -4.00
C LEU A 124 -1.80 -15.44 -5.23
N ILE A 125 -1.25 -14.37 -5.81
CA ILE A 125 -1.77 -13.76 -7.04
C ILE A 125 -1.75 -14.78 -8.19
N THR A 126 -0.63 -15.49 -8.38
CA THR A 126 -0.53 -16.54 -9.41
C THR A 126 -1.57 -17.63 -9.20
N ASP A 127 -1.70 -18.13 -7.97
CA ASP A 127 -2.67 -19.19 -7.64
C ASP A 127 -4.12 -18.71 -7.88
N ILE A 128 -4.46 -17.49 -7.46
CA ILE A 128 -5.77 -16.88 -7.66
C ILE A 128 -6.08 -16.72 -9.16
N VAL A 129 -5.13 -16.23 -9.97
CA VAL A 129 -5.31 -16.08 -11.43
C VAL A 129 -5.66 -17.41 -12.07
N HIS A 130 -4.99 -18.50 -11.67
CA HIS A 130 -5.29 -19.84 -12.17
C HIS A 130 -6.62 -20.38 -11.63
N LEU A 131 -6.88 -20.26 -10.33
CA LEU A 131 -8.08 -20.78 -9.69
C LEU A 131 -9.35 -20.08 -10.20
N TRP A 132 -9.30 -18.77 -10.40
CA TRP A 132 -10.43 -17.97 -10.89
C TRP A 132 -10.50 -17.90 -12.41
N GLN A 133 -9.61 -18.61 -13.12
CA GLN A 133 -9.56 -18.63 -14.59
C GLN A 133 -9.56 -17.20 -15.15
N VAL A 134 -8.73 -16.32 -14.58
CA VAL A 134 -8.64 -14.91 -15.00
C VAL A 134 -7.92 -14.86 -16.34
N SER A 135 -8.59 -14.31 -17.34
CA SER A 135 -7.97 -14.10 -18.66
C SER A 135 -6.89 -13.02 -18.59
N THR A 136 -5.93 -13.08 -19.52
CA THR A 136 -4.85 -12.10 -19.62
C THR A 136 -5.39 -10.66 -19.73
N SER A 137 -6.47 -10.46 -20.49
CA SER A 137 -7.10 -9.14 -20.66
C SER A 137 -7.76 -8.65 -19.38
N GLU A 138 -8.50 -9.50 -18.66
CA GLU A 138 -9.06 -9.15 -17.35
C GLU A 138 -7.95 -8.77 -16.37
N PHE A 139 -6.89 -9.58 -16.29
CA PHE A 139 -5.78 -9.35 -15.38
C PHE A 139 -5.14 -7.97 -15.60
N PHE A 140 -4.75 -7.65 -16.84
CA PHE A 140 -4.11 -6.37 -17.14
C PHE A 140 -5.06 -5.18 -16.99
N LEU A 141 -6.30 -5.31 -17.45
CA LEU A 141 -7.28 -4.23 -17.36
C LEU A 141 -7.58 -3.87 -15.89
N PHE A 142 -7.93 -4.88 -15.08
CA PHE A 142 -8.28 -4.62 -13.69
C PHE A 142 -7.06 -4.29 -12.82
N SER A 143 -5.87 -4.82 -13.11
CA SER A 143 -4.64 -4.37 -12.44
C SER A 143 -4.38 -2.89 -12.71
N LEU A 144 -4.54 -2.43 -13.96
CA LEU A 144 -4.36 -1.02 -14.32
C LEU A 144 -5.42 -0.13 -13.65
N VAL A 145 -6.70 -0.50 -13.76
CA VAL A 145 -7.82 0.26 -13.20
C VAL A 145 -7.71 0.35 -11.68
N SER A 146 -7.51 -0.78 -10.99
CA SER A 146 -7.36 -0.80 -9.53
C SER A 146 -6.12 -0.07 -9.07
N SER A 147 -4.99 -0.17 -9.78
CA SER A 147 -3.78 0.61 -9.44
C SER A 147 -4.07 2.12 -9.55
N GLY A 148 -4.82 2.56 -10.56
CA GLY A 148 -5.26 3.94 -10.67
C GLY A 148 -6.13 4.39 -9.50
N ILE A 149 -7.09 3.55 -9.08
CA ILE A 149 -7.94 3.80 -7.91
C ILE A 149 -7.10 3.92 -6.64
N VAL A 150 -6.17 2.98 -6.42
CA VAL A 150 -5.26 2.96 -5.27
C VAL A 150 -4.39 4.22 -5.23
N VAL A 151 -3.79 4.62 -6.35
CA VAL A 151 -2.97 5.84 -6.39
C VAL A 151 -3.79 7.09 -6.07
N ILE A 152 -5.01 7.21 -6.59
CA ILE A 152 -5.90 8.33 -6.29
C ILE A 152 -6.28 8.33 -4.80
N ASN A 153 -6.59 7.16 -4.24
CA ASN A 153 -6.91 7.00 -2.83
C ASN A 153 -5.70 7.32 -1.93
N LEU A 154 -4.51 6.83 -2.24
CA LEU A 154 -3.26 7.15 -1.53
C LEU A 154 -3.01 8.67 -1.47
N LEU A 155 -3.20 9.38 -2.59
CA LEU A 155 -3.06 10.83 -2.61
C LEU A 155 -4.07 11.53 -1.69
N PHE A 156 -5.30 11.01 -1.63
CA PHE A 156 -6.32 11.48 -0.70
C PHE A 156 -5.97 11.16 0.76
N ALA A 157 -5.55 9.92 1.06
CA ALA A 157 -5.13 9.45 2.37
C ALA A 157 -3.99 10.32 2.94
N LEU A 158 -2.96 10.56 2.13
CA LEU A 158 -1.83 11.42 2.51
C LEU A 158 -2.23 12.88 2.69
N TRP A 159 -3.17 13.38 1.87
CA TRP A 159 -3.73 14.73 2.07
C TRP A 159 -4.47 14.82 3.41
N LEU A 160 -5.29 13.82 3.74
CA LEU A 160 -6.01 13.73 5.01
C LEU A 160 -5.04 13.65 6.18
N GLY A 161 -4.02 12.80 6.09
CA GLY A 161 -2.95 12.66 7.08
C GLY A 161 -2.21 13.97 7.33
N LYS A 162 -1.91 14.75 6.28
CA LYS A 162 -1.31 16.10 6.41
C LYS A 162 -2.23 17.10 7.09
N LYS A 163 -3.53 17.09 6.75
CA LYS A 163 -4.52 17.95 7.41
C LYS A 163 -4.60 17.64 8.90
N TYR A 164 -4.60 16.36 9.27
CA TYR A 164 -4.58 15.95 10.66
C TYR A 164 -3.28 16.32 11.37
N SER A 165 -2.13 16.16 10.71
CA SER A 165 -0.81 16.57 11.22
C SER A 165 -0.77 18.06 11.54
N ALA A 166 -1.29 18.90 10.64
CA ALA A 166 -1.39 20.35 10.87
C ALA A 166 -2.35 20.68 12.01
N TRP A 167 -3.48 19.97 12.11
CA TRP A 167 -4.42 20.14 13.22
C TRP A 167 -3.79 19.79 14.57
N LEU A 168 -3.05 18.68 14.66
CA LEU A 168 -2.33 18.28 15.88
C LEU A 168 -1.35 19.36 16.33
N ALA A 169 -0.56 19.92 15.40
CA ALA A 169 0.42 20.95 15.72
C ALA A 169 -0.19 22.27 16.27
N HIS A 170 -1.49 22.51 16.08
CA HIS A 170 -2.20 23.68 16.59
C HIS A 170 -3.00 23.42 17.87
N ASN A 171 -3.30 22.16 18.20
CA ASN A 171 -4.22 21.79 19.27
C ASN A 171 -3.57 20.91 20.37
N HIS A 172 -2.26 20.68 20.27
CA HIS A 172 -1.41 20.07 21.29
C HIS A 172 -0.31 21.04 21.74
#